data_AF-A0A1F6YSU7-F1
#
_entry.id   AF-A0A1F6YSU7-F1
#
_cell.length_a   1.000
_cell.length_b   1.000
_cell.length_c   1.000
_cell.angle_alpha   90.00
_cell.angle_beta   90.00
_cell.angle_gamma   90.00
#
_symmetry.space_group_name_H-M   'P 1'
#
loop_
_entity.id
_entity.type
_entity.pdbx_description
1 polymer ?
#
loop_
_entity_poly.entity_id
_entity_poly.type
_entity_poly.pdbx_seq_one_letter_code
_entity_poly.pdbx_strand_id
1 'polypeptide(L)'
;MKNLRFCAGCGTKLLVRHKIKFCSNKCQRNLEYRTNVDLWKKGKLSGEIGITARNLANWLKKYLFEKYANKCSFCGWHKKHPLTGVIPLEVDHIDGNSENNLENNLRLLCPNCHALTPFYKNMNKGKGRKWRMKKYIKN
;
A
#
# COMPACT_ATOMS: atom_id res chain seq x y z
N MET A 1 10.54 29.46 31.10
CA MET A 1 9.38 29.40 30.16
C MET A 1 9.18 27.95 29.72
N LYS A 2 7.96 27.39 29.80
CA LYS A 2 7.69 26.05 29.23
C LYS A 2 7.72 26.16 27.71
N ASN A 3 8.66 25.50 27.05
CA ASN A 3 8.69 25.43 25.58
C ASN A 3 7.36 24.85 25.07
N LEU A 4 6.64 25.65 24.28
CA LEU A 4 5.43 25.22 23.62
C LEU A 4 5.80 24.18 22.55
N ARG A 5 5.12 23.03 22.58
CA ARG A 5 5.29 21.97 21.58
C ARG A 5 4.00 21.79 20.81
N PHE A 6 4.10 21.46 19.54
CA PHE A 6 2.98 21.22 18.66
C PHE A 6 3.09 19.84 18.01
N CYS A 7 1.95 19.21 17.74
CA CYS A 7 1.92 17.94 17.07
C CYS A 7 2.42 18.08 15.62
N ALA A 8 3.46 17.32 15.25
CA ALA A 8 3.95 17.31 13.87
C ALA A 8 2.92 16.82 12.84
N GLY A 9 1.90 16.07 13.28
CA GLY A 9 0.86 15.52 12.39
C GLY A 9 -0.32 16.46 12.12
N CYS A 10 -0.84 17.12 13.16
CA CYS A 10 -2.06 17.94 13.09
C CYS A 10 -1.90 19.39 13.58
N GLY A 11 -0.71 19.79 14.03
CA GLY A 11 -0.45 21.14 14.52
C GLY A 11 -1.03 21.46 15.90
N THR A 12 -1.81 20.57 16.52
CA THR A 12 -2.41 20.84 17.85
C THR A 12 -1.34 20.99 18.93
N LYS A 13 -1.54 21.95 19.82
CA LYS A 13 -0.69 22.19 20.99
C LYS A 13 -0.61 20.94 21.89
N LEU A 14 0.59 20.57 22.29
CA LEU A 14 0.84 19.44 23.18
C LEU A 14 0.85 19.94 24.62
N LEU A 15 -0.24 19.65 25.34
CA LEU A 15 -0.47 20.16 26.69
C LEU A 15 0.19 19.32 27.79
N VAL A 16 0.52 18.05 27.50
CA VAL A 16 1.02 17.09 28.49
C VAL A 16 2.47 16.70 28.20
N ARG A 17 3.27 16.51 29.26
CA ARG A 17 4.73 16.33 29.17
C ARG A 17 5.19 15.14 28.31
N HIS A 18 4.44 14.03 28.34
CA HIS A 18 4.79 12.80 27.62
C HIS A 18 4.49 12.87 26.12
N LYS A 19 3.67 13.85 25.67
CA LYS A 19 3.43 14.09 24.25
C LYS A 19 4.54 14.99 23.73
N ILE A 20 5.56 14.37 23.13
CA ILE A 20 6.75 15.07 22.65
C ILE A 20 6.58 15.57 21.21
N LYS A 21 6.22 14.66 20.29
CA LYS A 21 6.14 14.94 18.84
C LYS A 21 4.73 14.82 18.26
N PHE A 22 3.91 13.94 18.82
CA PHE A 22 2.57 13.64 18.30
C PHE A 22 1.52 13.70 19.40
N CYS A 23 0.31 14.14 19.05
CA CYS A 23 -0.82 14.16 19.99
C CYS A 23 -1.42 12.77 20.23
N SER A 24 -1.21 11.83 19.29
CA SER A 24 -1.69 10.45 19.29
C SER A 24 -0.93 9.59 18.27
N ASN A 25 -0.99 8.27 18.43
CA ASN A 25 -0.50 7.32 17.43
C ASN A 25 -1.19 7.52 16.07
N LYS A 26 -2.48 7.88 16.07
CA LYS A 26 -3.24 8.20 14.84
C LYS A 26 -2.58 9.34 14.07
N CYS A 27 -2.19 10.43 14.74
CA CYS A 27 -1.54 11.56 14.08
C CYS A 27 -0.15 11.20 13.53
N GLN A 28 0.61 10.38 14.26
CA GLN A 28 1.87 9.85 13.74
C GLN A 28 1.64 9.04 12.45
N ARG A 29 0.75 8.04 12.49
CA ARG A 29 0.47 7.18 11.33
C ARG A 29 -0.10 7.95 10.14
N ASN A 30 -0.93 8.97 10.38
CA ASN A 30 -1.47 9.81 9.32
C ASN A 30 -0.41 10.67 8.65
N LEU A 31 0.58 11.17 9.40
CA LEU A 31 1.71 11.88 8.83
C LEU A 31 2.59 10.90 8.01
N GLU A 32 2.97 9.76 8.60
CA GLU A 32 3.73 8.71 7.91
C GLU A 32 3.05 8.27 6.60
N TYR A 33 1.73 8.05 6.61
CA TYR A 33 0.94 7.72 5.43
C TYR A 33 1.08 8.77 4.32
N ARG A 34 0.80 10.05 4.64
CA ARG A 34 0.87 11.14 3.66
C ARG A 34 2.28 11.32 3.11
N THR A 35 3.29 11.29 3.98
CA THR A 35 4.69 11.42 3.58
C THR A 35 5.12 10.26 2.68
N ASN A 36 4.77 9.02 3.02
CA ASN A 36 5.14 7.86 2.20
C ASN A 36 4.47 7.90 0.82
N VAL A 37 3.19 8.27 0.75
CA VAL A 37 2.49 8.42 -0.54
C VAL A 37 3.14 9.51 -1.39
N ASP A 38 3.48 10.67 -0.81
CA ASP A 38 4.15 11.75 -1.52
C ASP A 38 5.54 11.33 -2.04
N LEU A 39 6.37 10.74 -1.19
CA LEU A 39 7.71 10.27 -1.57
C LEU A 39 7.64 9.17 -2.64
N TRP A 40 6.68 8.26 -2.54
CA TRP A 40 6.46 7.22 -3.55
C TRP A 40 6.04 7.79 -4.90
N LYS A 41 5.10 8.74 -4.93
CA LYS A 41 4.71 9.43 -6.17
C LYS A 41 5.88 10.19 -6.82
N LYS A 42 6.83 10.68 -6.01
CA LYS A 42 8.09 11.30 -6.46
C LYS A 42 9.18 10.30 -6.85
N GLY A 43 8.89 8.99 -6.84
CA GLY A 43 9.86 7.94 -7.14
C GLY A 43 10.95 7.77 -6.08
N LYS A 44 10.81 8.36 -4.89
CA LYS A 44 11.77 8.26 -3.78
C LYS A 44 11.56 7.03 -2.90
N LEU A 45 10.40 6.38 -3.03
CA LEU A 45 10.10 5.09 -2.39
C LEU A 45 9.59 4.11 -3.44
N SER A 46 9.93 2.83 -3.30
CA SER A 46 9.50 1.76 -4.22
C SER A 46 8.10 1.21 -3.96
N GLY A 47 7.48 1.54 -2.81
CA GLY A 47 6.19 0.97 -2.42
C GLY A 47 6.25 -0.44 -1.83
N GLU A 48 7.44 -0.99 -1.61
CA GLU A 48 7.65 -2.34 -1.06
C GLU A 48 7.98 -2.31 0.44
N ILE A 49 7.71 -3.42 1.13
CA ILE A 49 8.13 -3.68 2.51
C ILE A 49 8.89 -5.01 2.63
N GLY A 50 9.95 -4.96 3.44
CA GLY A 50 10.83 -6.09 3.71
C GLY A 50 11.82 -6.34 2.59
N ILE A 51 13.01 -6.84 2.96
CA ILE A 51 14.10 -7.07 2.00
C ILE A 51 13.89 -8.37 1.22
N THR A 52 13.37 -9.41 1.89
CA THR A 52 13.27 -10.77 1.33
C THR A 52 11.98 -11.00 0.56
N ALA A 53 10.84 -10.59 1.14
CA ALA A 53 9.53 -10.81 0.54
C ALA A 53 9.12 -9.67 -0.42
N ARG A 54 9.62 -8.45 -0.16
CA ARG A 54 9.34 -7.20 -0.92
C ARG A 54 7.86 -7.12 -1.28
N ASN A 55 7.02 -7.28 -0.26
CA ASN A 55 5.57 -7.24 -0.43
C ASN A 55 5.13 -5.80 -0.65
N LEU A 56 3.97 -5.59 -1.28
CA LEU A 56 3.39 -4.25 -1.37
C LEU A 56 3.11 -3.69 0.03
N ALA A 57 3.60 -2.48 0.32
CA ALA A 57 3.47 -1.87 1.63
C ALA A 57 2.00 -1.60 2.00
N ASN A 58 1.65 -1.73 3.28
CA ASN A 58 0.26 -1.56 3.74
C ASN A 58 -0.26 -0.12 3.52
N TRP A 59 0.61 0.90 3.61
CA TRP A 59 0.22 2.28 3.30
C TRP A 59 -0.10 2.46 1.82
N LEU A 60 0.56 1.72 0.92
CA LEU A 60 0.28 1.75 -0.51
C LEU A 60 -1.03 1.00 -0.84
N LYS A 61 -1.27 -0.14 -0.20
CA LYS A 61 -2.58 -0.80 -0.26
C LYS A 61 -3.70 0.14 0.20
N LYS A 62 -3.53 0.80 1.34
CA LYS A 62 -4.50 1.79 1.85
C LYS A 62 -4.75 2.90 0.82
N TYR A 63 -3.70 3.44 0.20
CA TYR A 63 -3.83 4.45 -0.86
C TYR A 63 -4.69 3.96 -2.03
N LEU A 64 -4.48 2.73 -2.50
CA LEU A 64 -5.27 2.17 -3.60
C LEU A 64 -6.75 2.01 -3.22
N PHE A 65 -7.05 1.52 -2.01
CA PHE A 65 -8.42 1.43 -1.52
C PHE A 65 -9.09 2.81 -1.43
N GLU A 66 -8.37 3.85 -0.98
CA GLU A 66 -8.88 5.23 -0.98
C GLU A 66 -9.09 5.77 -2.42
N LYS A 67 -8.10 5.61 -3.29
CA LYS A 67 -8.14 6.05 -4.70
C LYS A 67 -9.33 5.48 -5.47
N TYR A 68 -9.64 4.20 -5.25
CA TYR A 68 -10.74 3.52 -5.92
C TYR A 68 -12.03 3.48 -5.09
N ALA A 69 -12.14 4.30 -4.03
CA ALA A 69 -13.31 4.39 -3.17
C ALA A 69 -13.81 3.02 -2.64
N ASN A 70 -12.89 2.09 -2.38
CA ASN A 70 -13.14 0.70 -2.01
C ASN A 70 -13.98 -0.09 -3.04
N LYS A 71 -13.83 0.21 -4.34
CA LYS A 71 -14.51 -0.49 -5.42
C LYS A 71 -13.52 -1.14 -6.38
N CYS A 72 -13.96 -2.23 -7.02
CA CYS A 72 -13.26 -2.76 -8.18
C CYS A 72 -13.20 -1.68 -9.27
N SER A 73 -11.99 -1.36 -9.72
CA SER A 73 -11.75 -0.38 -10.79
C SER A 73 -12.32 -0.77 -12.15
N PHE A 74 -12.63 -2.06 -12.35
CA PHE A 74 -13.20 -2.58 -13.59
C PHE A 74 -14.72 -2.67 -13.56
N CYS A 75 -15.30 -3.33 -12.55
CA CYS A 75 -16.74 -3.62 -12.50
C CYS A 75 -17.50 -2.91 -11.37
N GLY A 76 -16.83 -2.12 -10.53
CA GLY A 76 -17.46 -1.40 -9.42
C GLY A 76 -17.88 -2.27 -8.22
N TRP A 77 -17.65 -3.58 -8.25
CA TRP A 77 -17.98 -4.48 -7.14
C TRP A 77 -17.28 -4.08 -5.84
N HIS A 78 -18.03 -4.12 -4.72
CA HIS A 78 -17.57 -3.63 -3.41
C HIS A 78 -18.29 -4.28 -2.23
N LYS A 79 -18.79 -5.52 -2.37
CA LYS A 79 -19.49 -6.19 -1.27
C LYS A 79 -18.53 -6.50 -0.13
N LYS A 80 -18.95 -6.21 1.10
CA LYS A 80 -18.22 -6.57 2.32
C LYS A 80 -18.42 -8.05 2.62
N HIS A 81 -17.36 -8.72 3.06
CA HIS A 81 -17.46 -10.05 3.62
C HIS A 81 -18.20 -9.98 4.97
N PRO A 82 -19.22 -10.82 5.21
CA PRO A 82 -20.11 -10.67 6.36
C PRO A 82 -19.41 -10.82 7.72
N LEU A 83 -18.40 -11.69 7.82
CA LEU A 83 -17.69 -11.92 9.08
C LEU A 83 -16.57 -10.92 9.37
N THR A 84 -15.90 -10.42 8.33
CA THR A 84 -14.70 -9.57 8.52
C THR A 84 -14.99 -8.10 8.30
N GLY A 85 -16.12 -7.76 7.66
CA GLY A 85 -16.47 -6.40 7.27
C GLY A 85 -15.57 -5.81 6.17
N VAL A 86 -14.61 -6.58 5.65
CA VAL A 86 -13.65 -6.15 4.63
C VAL A 86 -14.20 -6.43 3.24
N ILE A 87 -13.95 -5.52 2.31
CA ILE A 87 -14.23 -5.74 0.89
C ILE A 87 -13.01 -6.47 0.31
N PRO A 88 -13.12 -7.73 -0.15
CA PRO A 88 -11.98 -8.55 -0.55
C PRO A 88 -11.49 -8.17 -1.96
N LEU A 89 -11.06 -6.92 -2.12
CA LEU A 89 -10.39 -6.46 -3.32
C LEU A 89 -8.90 -6.79 -3.25
N GLU A 90 -8.33 -7.01 -4.43
CA GLU A 90 -6.94 -7.40 -4.63
C GLU A 90 -6.24 -6.34 -5.48
N VAL A 91 -4.95 -6.12 -5.21
CA VAL A 91 -4.11 -5.25 -6.04
C VAL A 91 -3.58 -6.06 -7.20
N ASP A 92 -3.75 -5.56 -8.41
CA ASP A 92 -3.26 -6.13 -9.66
C ASP A 92 -2.21 -5.19 -10.29
N HIS A 93 -1.13 -5.78 -10.78
CA HIS A 93 -0.10 -5.11 -11.58
C HIS A 93 -0.45 -5.28 -13.04
N ILE A 94 -0.75 -4.18 -13.74
CA ILE A 94 -1.25 -4.19 -15.12
C ILE A 94 -0.26 -4.87 -16.07
N ASP A 95 1.04 -4.66 -15.87
CA ASP A 95 2.10 -5.26 -16.69
C ASP A 95 2.52 -6.69 -16.26
N GLY A 96 1.97 -7.18 -15.14
CA GLY A 96 2.30 -8.47 -14.52
C GLY A 96 3.64 -8.50 -13.76
N ASN A 97 4.37 -7.39 -13.71
CA ASN A 97 5.63 -7.26 -12.98
C ASN A 97 5.38 -6.76 -11.56
N SER A 98 5.56 -7.65 -10.57
CA SER A 98 5.34 -7.35 -9.16
C SER A 98 6.28 -6.28 -8.57
N GLU A 99 7.38 -5.95 -9.25
CA GLU A 99 8.32 -4.91 -8.81
C GLU A 99 7.93 -3.52 -9.34
N ASN A 100 7.06 -3.44 -10.35
CA ASN A 100 6.62 -2.17 -10.93
C ASN A 100 5.44 -1.59 -10.14
N ASN A 101 5.74 -0.96 -9.01
CA ASN A 101 4.73 -0.36 -8.14
C ASN A 101 4.42 1.10 -8.51
N LEU A 102 4.53 1.49 -9.77
CA LEU A 102 4.12 2.83 -10.20
C LEU A 102 2.61 3.00 -10.09
N GLU A 103 2.14 4.20 -9.77
CA GLU A 103 0.73 4.48 -9.54
C GLU A 103 -0.16 4.09 -10.73
N ASN A 104 0.34 4.29 -11.95
CA ASN A 104 -0.37 3.97 -13.19
C ASN A 104 -0.31 2.47 -13.55
N ASN A 105 0.57 1.69 -12.93
CA ASN A 105 0.68 0.25 -13.15
C ASN A 105 -0.12 -0.56 -12.12
N LEU A 106 -0.63 0.07 -11.06
CA LEU A 106 -1.41 -0.58 -10.01
C LEU A 106 -2.90 -0.28 -10.20
N ARG A 107 -3.73 -1.32 -10.10
CA ARG A 107 -5.19 -1.19 -10.02
C ARG A 107 -5.77 -2.07 -8.92
N LEU A 108 -6.98 -1.74 -8.49
CA LEU A 108 -7.72 -2.49 -7.48
C LEU A 108 -8.85 -3.27 -8.15
N LEU A 109 -8.88 -4.59 -8.00
CA LEU A 109 -9.86 -5.48 -8.65
C LEU A 109 -10.59 -6.36 -7.64
N CYS A 110 -11.81 -6.78 -7.95
CA CYS A 110 -12.43 -7.89 -7.23
C CYS A 110 -11.81 -9.23 -7.66
N PRO A 111 -11.96 -10.31 -6.87
CA PRO A 111 -11.32 -11.59 -7.16
C PRO A 111 -11.74 -12.16 -8.53
N ASN A 112 -12.98 -11.94 -8.93
CA ASN A 112 -13.50 -12.40 -10.22
C ASN A 112 -12.87 -11.64 -11.39
N CYS A 113 -12.77 -10.31 -11.32
CA CYS A 113 -12.11 -9.53 -12.37
C CYS A 113 -10.60 -9.76 -12.40
N HIS A 114 -9.97 -9.95 -11.23
CA HIS A 114 -8.55 -10.27 -11.16
C HIS A 114 -8.25 -11.64 -11.78
N ALA A 115 -9.13 -12.64 -11.59
CA ALA A 115 -8.98 -13.95 -12.21
C ALA A 115 -8.99 -13.92 -13.76
N LEU A 116 -9.56 -12.87 -14.36
CA LEU A 116 -9.62 -12.66 -15.81
C LEU A 116 -8.40 -11.91 -16.36
N THR A 117 -7.45 -11.48 -15.52
CA THR A 117 -6.26 -10.78 -16.01
C THR A 117 -5.26 -11.77 -16.63
N PRO A 118 -4.54 -11.37 -17.69
CA PRO A 118 -3.54 -12.25 -18.33
C PRO A 118 -2.41 -12.70 -17.40
N PHE A 119 -2.22 -11.99 -16.29
CA PHE A 119 -1.11 -12.18 -15.35
C PHE A 119 -1.55 -12.76 -14.00
N TYR A 120 -2.80 -13.20 -13.88
CA TYR A 120 -3.34 -13.70 -12.62
C TYR A 120 -2.52 -14.88 -12.06
N LYS A 121 -2.15 -14.75 -10.78
CA LYS A 121 -1.34 -15.73 -10.02
C LYS A 121 -0.05 -16.09 -10.74
N ASN A 122 0.04 -17.32 -11.28
CA ASN A 122 1.25 -17.87 -11.89
C ASN A 122 1.27 -17.69 -13.41
N MET A 123 0.30 -16.97 -13.99
CA MET A 123 0.26 -16.71 -15.43
C MET A 123 1.25 -15.63 -15.88
N ASN A 124 1.85 -14.88 -14.96
CA ASN A 124 2.94 -13.95 -15.23
C ASN A 124 4.32 -14.62 -15.42
N LYS A 125 4.37 -15.78 -16.07
CA LYS A 125 5.63 -16.50 -16.35
C LYS A 125 6.63 -15.56 -17.03
N GLY A 126 7.88 -15.56 -16.55
CA GLY A 126 8.93 -14.66 -17.02
C GLY A 126 8.94 -13.24 -16.41
N LYS A 127 7.80 -12.78 -15.86
CA LYS A 127 7.65 -11.46 -15.20
C LYS A 127 7.43 -11.53 -13.68
N GLY A 128 7.39 -12.74 -13.13
CA GLY A 128 7.28 -12.94 -11.68
C GLY A 128 8.53 -12.52 -10.91
N ARG A 129 8.52 -12.77 -9.59
CA ARG A 129 9.59 -12.40 -8.65
C ARG A 129 10.88 -13.17 -8.90
N LYS A 130 11.72 -12.68 -9.82
CA LYS A 130 13.00 -13.32 -10.21
C LYS A 130 13.91 -13.59 -9.02
N TRP A 131 13.93 -12.70 -8.03
CA TRP A 131 14.72 -12.91 -6.81
C TRP A 131 14.36 -14.20 -6.05
N ARG A 132 13.12 -14.70 -6.15
CA ARG A 132 12.70 -15.94 -5.49
C ARG A 132 13.31 -17.17 -6.14
N MET A 133 13.65 -17.08 -7.43
CA MET A 133 14.26 -18.16 -8.21
C MET A 133 15.78 -18.20 -8.06
N LYS A 134 16.42 -17.11 -7.60
CA LYS A 134 17.87 -17.06 -7.35
C LYS A 134 18.37 -18.20 -6.47
N LYS A 135 17.57 -18.68 -5.51
CA LYS A 135 17.96 -19.81 -4.64
C LYS A 135 17.98 -21.18 -5.35
N TYR A 136 17.34 -21.30 -6.51
CA TYR A 136 17.25 -22.55 -7.29
C TYR A 136 18.19 -22.56 -8.49
N ILE A 137 18.69 -21.39 -8.91
CA ILE A 137 19.73 -21.27 -9.92
C ILE A 137 21.04 -21.66 -9.23
N LYS A 138 21.44 -22.93 -9.32
CA LYS A 138 22.80 -23.37 -9.03
C LYS A 138 23.70 -22.86 -10.15
N ASN A 139 24.80 -22.19 -9.79
CA ASN A 139 25.92 -21.98 -10.70
C ASN A 139 26.53 -23.32 -11.09
#